data_AF-A0A3A0BJ73-F1
#
_entry.id   AF-A0A3A0BJ73-F1
#
_cell.length_a   1.000
_cell.length_b   1.000
_cell.length_c   1.000
_cell.angle_alpha   90.00
_cell.angle_beta   90.00
_cell.angle_gamma   90.00
#
_symmetry.space_group_name_H-M   'P 1'
#
loop_
_entity.id
_entity.type
_entity.pdbx_description
1 polymer ?
#
loop_
_entity_poly.entity_id
_entity_poly.type
_entity_poly.pdbx_seq_one_letter_code
_entity_poly.pdbx_strand_id
1 'polypeptide(L)'
;VNLIFGLGAGGIDNWGHMGGLVGGAALAYGLLPQYRAPALWMPGAYPLEEVPRAGLQSGWVLLWSVLWAVGVQWTTQMLLGG
;
A
#
# COMPACT_ATOMS: atom_id res chain seq x y z
N VAL A 1 6.39 18.16 6.17
CA VAL A 1 7.43 18.58 7.14
C VAL A 1 8.23 17.41 7.72
N ASN A 2 7.66 16.21 7.96
CA ASN A 2 8.29 15.23 8.86
C ASN A 2 9.21 14.13 8.27
N LEU A 3 9.17 13.82 6.96
CA LEU A 3 10.02 12.73 6.41
C LEU A 3 11.44 13.18 6.05
N ILE A 4 11.58 14.35 5.41
CA ILE A 4 12.89 14.87 4.98
C ILE A 4 13.70 15.35 6.20
N PHE A 5 13.05 16.00 7.18
CA PHE A 5 13.69 16.39 8.43
C PHE A 5 13.96 15.20 9.35
N GLY A 6 13.03 14.23 9.41
CA GLY A 6 13.23 12.99 10.15
C GLY A 6 14.42 12.19 9.62
N LEU A 7 14.48 11.93 8.31
CA LEU A 7 15.59 11.19 7.68
C LEU A 7 16.94 11.95 7.68
N GLY A 8 16.91 13.28 7.76
CA GLY A 8 18.11 14.13 7.73
C GLY A 8 18.72 14.47 9.09
N ALA A 9 17.97 14.35 10.19
CA ALA A 9 18.46 14.63 11.54
C ALA A 9 18.76 13.31 12.29
N GLY A 10 20.03 13.11 12.67
CA GLY A 10 20.42 11.95 13.48
C GLY A 10 19.77 11.97 14.87
N GLY A 11 19.32 10.80 15.34
CA GLY A 11 18.74 10.63 16.69
C GLY A 11 17.20 10.64 16.76
N ILE A 12 16.50 10.81 15.64
CA ILE A 12 15.03 10.74 15.57
C ILE A 12 14.59 9.34 15.12
N ASP A 13 13.67 8.71 15.88
CA ASP A 13 13.00 7.49 15.45
C ASP A 13 12.01 7.80 14.31
N ASN A 14 12.32 7.29 13.12
CA ASN A 14 11.54 7.50 11.90
C ASN A 14 10.81 6.23 11.42
N TRP A 15 10.84 5.15 12.18
CA TRP A 15 10.29 3.87 11.73
C TRP A 15 8.80 3.95 11.43
N GLY A 16 8.03 4.75 12.17
CA GLY A 16 6.61 5.01 11.87
C GLY A 16 6.39 5.73 10.53
N HIS A 17 7.27 6.67 10.17
CA HIS A 17 7.17 7.41 8.91
C HIS A 17 7.59 6.54 7.72
N MET A 18 8.66 5.77 7.86
CA MET A 18 9.10 4.81 6.84
C MET A 18 8.07 3.69 6.65
N GLY A 19 7.51 3.16 7.74
CA GLY A 19 6.44 2.18 7.69
C GLY A 19 5.18 2.72 7.00
N GLY A 20 4.76 3.94 7.33
CA GLY A 20 3.63 4.60 6.66
C GLY A 20 3.89 4.87 5.17
N LEU A 21 5.09 5.31 4.79
CA LEU A 21 5.45 5.54 3.39
C LEU A 21 5.46 4.24 2.59
N VAL A 22 6.18 3.22 3.06
CA VAL A 22 6.34 1.95 2.35
C VAL A 22 5.01 1.18 2.32
N GLY A 23 4.31 1.09 3.44
CA GLY A 23 3.00 0.44 3.53
C GLY A 23 1.94 1.15 2.68
N GLY A 24 1.89 2.47 2.73
CA GLY A 24 0.98 3.27 1.91
C GLY A 24 1.26 3.11 0.41
N ALA A 25 2.53 3.16 0.00
CA ALA A 25 2.92 2.95 -1.40
C ALA A 25 2.57 1.54 -1.89
N ALA A 26 2.80 0.52 -1.07
CA ALA A 26 2.51 -0.86 -1.45
C ALA A 26 1.00 -1.16 -1.53
N LEU A 27 0.19 -0.58 -0.65
CA LEU A 27 -1.26 -0.66 -0.74
C LEU A 27 -1.79 0.08 -1.98
N ALA A 28 -1.30 1.30 -2.22
CA ALA A 28 -1.68 2.09 -3.38
C ALA A 28 -1.38 1.36 -4.70
N TYR A 29 -0.21 0.72 -4.80
CA TYR A 29 0.18 -0.04 -5.98
C TYR A 29 -0.80 -1.18 -6.31
N GLY A 30 -1.22 -1.97 -5.32
CA GLY A 30 -2.12 -3.10 -5.54
C GLY A 30 -3.60 -2.73 -5.68
N LEU A 31 -4.00 -1.57 -5.15
CA LEU A 31 -5.38 -1.10 -5.18
C LEU A 31 -5.71 -0.20 -6.37
N LEU A 32 -4.69 0.32 -7.06
CA LEU A 32 -4.89 1.24 -8.17
C LEU A 32 -5.83 0.63 -9.23
N PRO A 33 -6.90 1.34 -9.64
CA PRO A 33 -7.76 0.86 -10.71
C PRO A 33 -6.97 0.77 -12.00
N GLN A 34 -7.22 -0.29 -12.76
CA GLN A 34 -6.65 -0.46 -14.09
C GLN A 34 -7.73 -0.24 -15.12
N TYR A 35 -7.36 0.48 -16.17
CA TYR A 35 -8.26 0.85 -17.24
C TYR A 35 -7.79 0.22 -18.54
N ARG A 36 -8.74 -0.21 -19.36
CA ARG A 36 -8.48 -0.69 -20.73
C ARG A 36 -9.20 0.18 -21.75
N ALA A 37 -8.63 0.24 -22.95
CA ALA A 37 -9.29 0.84 -24.08
C ALA A 37 -10.57 0.05 -24.42
N PRO A 38 -11.64 0.72 -24.88
CA PRO A 38 -12.86 0.05 -25.32
C PRO A 38 -12.59 -0.86 -26.52
N ALA A 39 -13.31 -1.98 -26.59
CA ALA A 39 -13.10 -3.00 -27.63
C ALA A 39 -13.48 -2.52 -29.05
N LEU A 40 -14.37 -1.53 -29.15
CA LEU A 40 -14.77 -0.88 -30.39
C LEU A 40 -14.15 0.50 -30.45
N TRP A 41 -13.36 0.74 -31.50
CA TRP A 41 -12.78 2.05 -31.76
C TRP A 41 -13.79 2.90 -32.55
N MET A 42 -14.27 3.97 -31.95
CA MET A 42 -15.17 4.95 -32.59
C MET A 42 -14.59 6.36 -32.44
N PRO A 43 -14.71 7.24 -33.46
CA PRO A 43 -14.25 8.62 -33.35
C PRO A 43 -15.04 9.37 -32.27
N GLY A 44 -14.35 9.89 -31.25
CA GLY A 44 -14.96 10.67 -30.17
C GLY A 44 -14.38 10.35 -28.78
N ALA A 45 -14.93 10.99 -27.74
CA ALA A 45 -14.58 10.67 -26.36
C ALA A 45 -15.34 9.42 -25.91
N TYR A 46 -14.62 8.34 -25.62
CA TYR A 46 -15.18 7.14 -25.01
C TYR A 46 -14.64 6.97 -23.59
N PRO A 47 -15.47 6.54 -22.63
CA PRO A 47 -15.00 6.24 -21.29
C PRO A 47 -14.06 5.03 -21.31
N LEU A 48 -12.99 5.11 -20.52
CA LEU A 48 -12.15 3.96 -20.25
C LEU A 48 -12.94 2.91 -19.47
N GLU A 49 -12.79 1.64 -19.83
CA GLU A 49 -13.40 0.55 -19.08
C GLU A 49 -12.50 0.15 -17.91
N GLU A 50 -13.05 0.11 -16.71
CA GLU A 50 -12.33 -0.42 -15.55
C GLU A 50 -12.23 -1.95 -15.64
N VAL A 51 -11.02 -2.47 -15.43
CA VAL A 51 -10.76 -3.91 -15.43
C VAL A 51 -11.21 -4.49 -14.09
N PRO A 52 -12.07 -5.53 -14.08
CA PRO A 52 -12.51 -6.15 -12.84
C PRO A 52 -11.34 -6.86 -12.16
N ARG A 53 -10.85 -6.29 -11.04
CA ARG A 53 -9.74 -6.84 -10.25
C ARG A 53 -10.09 -7.02 -8.78
N ALA A 54 -11.38 -7.00 -8.43
CA ALA A 54 -11.86 -7.07 -7.05
C ALA A 54 -11.29 -8.25 -6.25
N GLY A 55 -11.13 -9.42 -6.89
CA GLY A 55 -10.51 -10.59 -6.25
C GLY A 55 -9.03 -10.36 -5.91
N LEU A 56 -8.26 -9.80 -6.85
CA LEU A 56 -6.84 -9.45 -6.62
C LEU A 56 -6.69 -8.35 -5.58
N GLN A 57 -7.54 -7.32 -5.63
CA GLN A 57 -7.55 -6.23 -4.66
C GLN A 57 -7.89 -6.74 -3.25
N SER A 58 -8.91 -7.58 -3.12
CA SER A 58 -9.28 -8.21 -1.84
C SER A 58 -8.14 -9.09 -1.31
N GLY A 59 -7.54 -9.91 -2.17
CA GLY A 59 -6.36 -10.71 -1.80
C GLY A 59 -5.17 -9.87 -1.35
N TRP A 60 -4.94 -8.73 -2.01
CA TRP A 60 -3.88 -7.79 -1.66
C TRP A 60 -4.10 -7.15 -0.28
N VAL A 61 -5.33 -6.72 0.00
CA VAL A 61 -5.70 -6.17 1.32
C VAL A 61 -5.55 -7.22 2.41
N LEU A 62 -6.01 -8.45 2.16
CA LEU A 62 -5.86 -9.56 3.11
C LEU A 62 -4.39 -9.87 3.40
N LEU A 63 -3.55 -9.92 2.36
CA LEU A 63 -2.10 -10.14 2.52
C LEU A 63 -1.47 -9.09 3.43
N TRP A 64 -1.70 -7.80 3.14
CA TRP A 64 -1.13 -6.71 3.94
C TRP A 64 -1.68 -6.66 5.36
N SER A 65 -2.95 -7.02 5.55
CA SER A 65 -3.57 -7.13 6.87
C SER A 65 -2.93 -8.24 7.71
N VAL A 66 -2.67 -9.40 7.11
CA VAL A 66 -1.98 -10.53 7.75
C VAL A 66 -0.54 -10.16 8.09
N LEU A 67 0.20 -9.56 7.15
CA LEU A 67 1.58 -9.12 7.39
C LEU A 67 1.67 -8.11 8.54
N TRP A 68 0.73 -7.16 8.59
CA TRP A 68 0.65 -6.21 9.70
C TRP A 68 0.36 -6.91 11.03
N ALA A 69 -0.63 -7.80 11.08
CA ALA A 69 -1.00 -8.52 12.30
C ALA A 69 0.15 -9.41 12.82
N VAL A 70 0.82 -10.13 11.92
CA VAL A 70 2.00 -10.96 12.25
C VAL A 70 3.14 -10.08 12.75
N GLY A 71 3.41 -8.95 12.07
CA GLY A 71 4.44 -7.99 12.49
C GLY A 71 4.19 -7.46 13.89
N VAL A 72 2.97 -7.00 14.17
CA VAL A 72 2.56 -6.49 15.50
C VAL A 72 2.70 -7.59 16.56
N GLN A 73 2.23 -8.80 16.27
CA GLN A 73 2.30 -9.91 17.21
C GLN A 73 3.76 -10.27 17.52
N TRP A 74 4.60 -10.38 16.49
CA TRP A 74 6.02 -10.65 16.64
C TRP A 74 6.68 -9.59 17.53
N THR A 75 6.55 -8.31 17.17
CA THR A 75 7.18 -7.22 17.95
C THR A 75 6.70 -7.21 19.40
N THR A 76 5.43 -7.54 19.63
CA THR A 76 4.87 -7.62 20.98
C THR A 76 5.50 -8.77 21.78
N GLN A 77 5.69 -9.94 21.17
CA GLN A 77 6.36 -11.07 21.82
C GLN A 77 7.83 -10.75 22.15
N MET A 78 8.54 -10.05 21.27
CA MET A 78 9.92 -9.61 21.54
C MET A 78 10.01 -8.60 22.70
N LEU A 79 9.02 -7.72 22.84
CA LEU A 79 8.96 -6.72 23.91
C LEU A 79 8.56 -7.30 25.26
N LEU A 80 7.68 -8.31 25.28
CA LEU A 80 7.14 -8.90 26.51
C LEU A 80 7.87 -10.18 26.96
N GLY A 81 8.56 -10.86 26.04
CA GLY A 81 9.27 -12.12 26.30
C GLY A 81 10.78 -11.97 26.51
N GLY A 82 11.29 -10.73 26.52
CA GLY A 82 12.66 -10.37 26.89
C GLY A 82 12.82 -10.06 28.38
#